data_AF-A0A950E1F5-F1
#
_entry.id   AF-A0A950E1F5-F1
#
_cell.length_a   1.000
_cell.length_b   1.000
_cell.length_c   1.000
_cell.angle_alpha   90.00
_cell.angle_beta   90.00
_cell.angle_gamma   90.00
#
_symmetry.space_group_name_H-M   'P 1'
#
loop_
_entity.id
_entity.type
_entity.pdbx_description
1 polymer ?
#
loop_
_entity_poly.entity_id
_entity_poly.type
_entity_poly.pdbx_seq_one_letter_code
_entity_poly.pdbx_strand_id
1 'polypeptide(L)'
;MKKVALIYNPVAGSGRSGRAGQVEAAAGVLRRGGIELSVMATRRAGGATDQAMEAIAAGCDTVIACGGDGTVHECMQRMISERAAATLGVLPIGTGNALARDLRLPKDPLRAAQALLEGIPRRIAVGRMEPLGNAAEGRYFIVTAGIGADAHMLYHLNFELKRRNGMRAYYTAAMRILFQHGFPPFEIEFGPASAQ
;
A
#
# COMPACT_ATOMS: atom_id res chain seq x y z
N MET A 1 18.98 -1.41 -18.94
CA MET A 1 19.16 -1.14 -17.50
C MET A 1 17.83 -0.62 -16.98
N LYS A 2 17.34 -1.14 -15.85
CA LYS A 2 16.10 -0.63 -15.23
C LYS A 2 16.47 0.45 -14.21
N LYS A 3 15.88 1.63 -14.33
CA LYS A 3 16.07 2.72 -13.36
C LYS A 3 14.92 2.70 -12.37
N VAL A 4 15.25 2.47 -11.09
CA VAL A 4 14.28 2.09 -10.08
C VAL A 4 14.37 3.01 -8.88
N ALA A 5 13.22 3.48 -8.40
CA ALA A 5 13.12 4.15 -7.11
C ALA A 5 12.53 3.21 -6.06
N LEU A 6 13.19 3.07 -4.92
CA LEU A 6 12.68 2.35 -3.76
C LEU A 6 12.25 3.37 -2.72
N ILE A 7 10.95 3.43 -2.45
CA ILE A 7 10.34 4.40 -1.53
C ILE A 7 9.92 3.67 -0.26
N TYR A 8 10.35 4.15 0.90
CA TYR A 8 10.00 3.55 2.18
C TYR A 8 9.62 4.59 3.23
N ASN A 9 8.68 4.23 4.12
CA ASN A 9 8.33 5.08 5.25
C ASN A 9 9.17 4.70 6.49
N PRO A 10 10.06 5.59 6.98
CA PRO A 10 10.96 5.29 8.10
C PRO A 10 10.24 5.10 9.44
N VAL A 11 9.05 5.69 9.61
CA VAL A 11 8.31 5.71 10.90
C VAL A 11 7.15 4.72 10.98
N ALA A 12 6.79 4.08 9.86
CA ALA A 12 5.65 3.16 9.78
C ALA A 12 5.97 1.76 10.37
N GLY A 13 4.97 1.15 11.03
CA GLY A 13 5.04 -0.23 11.54
C GLY A 13 5.68 -0.39 12.93
N SER A 14 5.63 -1.61 13.47
CA SER A 14 6.13 -1.97 14.81
C SER A 14 7.66 -2.17 14.90
N GLY A 15 8.35 -2.31 13.78
CA GLY A 15 9.79 -2.56 13.69
C GLY A 15 10.59 -1.31 13.32
N ARG A 16 10.48 -0.22 14.08
CA ARG A 16 11.22 1.02 13.80
C ARG A 16 12.74 0.80 13.94
N SER A 17 13.15 0.03 14.94
CA SER A 17 14.52 -0.46 15.09
C SER A 17 14.80 -1.55 14.04
N GLY A 18 15.72 -1.28 13.11
CA GLY A 18 16.16 -2.23 12.09
C GLY A 18 15.53 -2.09 10.71
N ARG A 19 14.47 -1.28 10.55
CA ARG A 19 13.84 -1.04 9.23
C ARG A 19 14.82 -0.48 8.21
N ALA A 20 15.61 0.53 8.58
CA ALA A 20 16.63 1.08 7.69
C ALA A 20 17.65 0.01 7.25
N GLY A 21 18.06 -0.87 8.17
CA GLY A 21 18.94 -1.99 7.86
C GLY A 21 18.29 -3.00 6.89
N GLN A 22 17.00 -3.31 7.06
CA GLN A 22 16.26 -4.18 6.14
C GLN A 22 16.14 -3.56 4.74
N VAL A 23 15.84 -2.26 4.67
CA VAL A 23 15.78 -1.50 3.42
C VAL A 23 17.13 -1.54 2.71
N GLU A 24 18.22 -1.24 3.40
CA GLU A 24 19.57 -1.26 2.81
C GLU A 24 20.00 -2.67 2.39
N ALA A 25 19.66 -3.70 3.16
CA ALA A 25 19.96 -5.07 2.79
C ALA A 25 19.21 -5.50 1.50
N ALA A 26 17.93 -5.15 1.38
CA ALA A 26 17.13 -5.38 0.18
C ALA A 26 17.64 -4.54 -1.01
N ALA A 27 17.98 -3.27 -0.77
CA ALA A 27 18.59 -2.39 -1.77
C ALA A 27 19.92 -2.96 -2.28
N GLY A 28 20.73 -3.55 -1.40
CA GLY A 28 21.97 -4.24 -1.77
C GLY A 28 21.72 -5.44 -2.68
N VAL A 29 20.67 -6.22 -2.46
CA VAL A 29 20.27 -7.31 -3.36
C VAL A 29 19.92 -6.77 -4.75
N LEU A 30 19.09 -5.72 -4.81
CA LEU A 30 18.66 -5.12 -6.08
C LEU A 30 19.85 -4.53 -6.86
N ARG A 31 20.74 -3.78 -6.18
CA ARG A 31 21.95 -3.20 -6.77
C ARG A 31 22.88 -4.28 -7.31
N ARG A 32 23.11 -5.36 -6.56
CA ARG A 32 23.91 -6.52 -7.05
C ARG A 32 23.27 -7.22 -8.25
N GLY A 33 21.95 -7.15 -8.37
CA GLY A 33 21.20 -7.60 -9.55
C GLY A 33 21.29 -6.67 -10.76
N GLY A 34 22.12 -5.62 -10.73
CA GLY A 34 22.32 -4.69 -11.86
C GLY A 34 21.26 -3.61 -12.00
N ILE A 35 20.47 -3.37 -10.96
CA ILE A 35 19.45 -2.30 -10.93
C ILE A 35 20.10 -0.96 -10.57
N GLU A 36 19.84 0.08 -11.36
CA GLU A 36 20.17 1.46 -11.01
C GLU A 36 19.13 1.95 -9.98
N LEU A 37 19.49 1.93 -8.70
CA LEU A 37 18.55 2.08 -7.59
C LEU A 37 18.73 3.38 -6.81
N SER A 38 17.67 4.19 -6.77
CA SER A 38 17.52 5.35 -5.89
C SER A 38 16.67 4.98 -4.67
N VAL A 39 17.23 5.07 -3.46
CA VAL A 39 16.50 4.81 -2.21
C VAL A 39 16.00 6.11 -1.62
N MET A 40 14.69 6.21 -1.36
CA MET A 40 14.01 7.41 -0.91
C MET A 40 13.22 7.15 0.37
N ALA A 41 13.59 7.80 1.47
CA ALA A 41 12.77 7.82 2.67
C ALA A 41 11.62 8.82 2.50
N THR A 42 10.41 8.49 2.95
CA THR A 42 9.28 9.43 2.85
C THR A 42 9.50 10.63 3.75
N ARG A 43 9.31 11.85 3.21
CA ARG A 43 9.52 13.11 3.95
C ARG A 43 8.44 13.43 4.98
N ARG A 44 7.21 12.95 4.73
CA ARG A 44 6.03 13.12 5.59
C ARG A 44 5.05 11.96 5.37
N ALA A 45 4.04 11.86 6.23
CA ALA A 45 2.88 10.99 5.95
C ALA A 45 2.22 11.42 4.62
N GLY A 46 1.82 10.46 3.78
CA GLY A 46 1.34 10.75 2.43
C GLY A 46 2.45 11.18 1.46
N GLY A 47 3.72 11.16 1.86
CA GLY A 47 4.83 11.64 1.04
C GLY A 47 5.26 10.68 -0.06
N ALA A 48 4.90 9.39 0.04
CA ALA A 48 5.28 8.40 -0.97
C ALA A 48 4.63 8.69 -2.33
N THR A 49 3.42 9.26 -2.31
CA THR A 49 2.66 9.65 -3.50
C THR A 49 3.44 10.64 -4.38
N ASP A 50 3.93 11.74 -3.80
CA ASP A 50 4.65 12.77 -4.55
C ASP A 50 6.05 12.28 -4.96
N GLN A 51 6.72 11.56 -4.07
CA GLN A 51 8.06 11.00 -4.34
C GLN A 51 8.05 9.94 -5.45
N ALA A 52 6.95 9.19 -5.60
CA ALA A 52 6.78 8.27 -6.71
C ALA A 52 6.74 9.02 -8.05
N MET A 53 5.97 10.11 -8.13
CA MET A 53 5.87 10.91 -9.34
C MET A 53 7.17 11.66 -9.65
N GLU A 54 7.86 12.20 -8.64
CA GLU A 54 9.19 12.80 -8.80
C GLU A 54 10.20 11.79 -9.37
N ALA A 55 10.21 10.56 -8.85
CA ALA A 55 11.09 9.50 -9.35
C ALA A 55 10.80 9.14 -10.81
N ILE A 56 9.52 9.04 -11.17
CA ILE A 56 9.08 8.76 -12.54
C ILE A 56 9.50 9.90 -13.46
N ALA A 57 9.31 11.15 -13.05
CA ALA A 57 9.77 12.33 -13.79
C ALA A 57 11.30 12.36 -13.96
N ALA A 58 12.05 11.84 -13.00
CA ALA A 58 13.50 11.65 -13.08
C ALA A 58 13.93 10.44 -13.94
N GLY A 59 12.99 9.80 -14.65
CA GLY A 59 13.23 8.72 -15.59
C GLY A 59 13.21 7.32 -14.99
N CYS A 60 12.69 7.13 -13.76
CA CYS A 60 12.51 5.79 -13.21
C CYS A 60 11.37 5.07 -13.94
N ASP A 61 11.65 3.87 -14.44
CA ASP A 61 10.66 2.99 -15.08
C ASP A 61 9.91 2.10 -14.07
N THR A 62 10.40 2.03 -12.83
CA THR A 62 9.83 1.22 -11.76
C THR A 62 9.88 1.97 -10.43
N VAL A 63 8.78 1.94 -9.68
CA VAL A 63 8.70 2.41 -8.30
C VAL A 63 8.44 1.20 -7.40
N ILE A 64 9.36 0.90 -6.49
CA ILE A 64 9.21 -0.13 -5.48
C ILE A 64 8.69 0.51 -4.19
N ALA A 65 7.45 0.23 -3.82
CA ALA A 65 6.91 0.56 -2.51
C ALA A 65 7.44 -0.43 -1.47
N CYS A 66 8.37 0.03 -0.65
CA CYS A 66 9.00 -0.72 0.42
C CYS A 66 8.34 -0.36 1.77
N GLY A 67 7.33 -1.14 2.14
CA GLY A 67 6.48 -0.77 3.27
C GLY A 67 5.39 -1.78 3.56
N GLY A 68 4.34 -1.29 4.21
CA GLY A 68 3.06 -1.98 4.32
C GLY A 68 2.04 -1.46 3.32
N ASP A 69 0.78 -1.83 3.52
CA ASP A 69 -0.32 -1.51 2.60
C ASP A 69 -0.50 0.00 2.41
N GLY A 70 -0.27 0.81 3.45
CA GLY A 70 -0.34 2.27 3.35
C GLY A 70 0.70 2.86 2.39
N THR A 71 1.95 2.37 2.42
CA THR A 71 3.01 2.85 1.50
C THR A 71 2.72 2.45 0.06
N VAL A 72 2.25 1.22 -0.14
CA VAL A 72 1.80 0.73 -1.45
C VAL A 72 0.64 1.59 -1.96
N HIS A 73 -0.35 1.84 -1.11
CA HIS A 73 -1.52 2.66 -1.42
C HIS A 73 -1.13 4.10 -1.77
N GLU A 74 -0.24 4.74 -1.03
CA GLU A 74 0.25 6.08 -1.35
C GLU A 74 0.92 6.13 -2.73
N CYS A 75 1.87 5.23 -3.01
CA CYS A 75 2.55 5.21 -4.32
C CYS A 75 1.57 5.01 -5.48
N MET A 76 0.62 4.08 -5.37
CA MET A 76 -0.28 3.74 -6.49
C MET A 76 -1.24 4.87 -6.86
N GLN A 77 -1.65 5.73 -5.90
CA GLN A 77 -2.75 6.68 -6.10
C GLN A 77 -2.49 7.59 -7.32
N ARG A 78 -1.36 8.29 -7.32
CA ARG A 78 -1.00 9.19 -8.42
C ARG A 78 -0.50 8.47 -9.66
N MET A 79 0.20 7.35 -9.48
CA MET A 79 0.63 6.52 -10.62
C MET A 79 -0.57 6.08 -11.47
N ILE A 80 -1.68 5.69 -10.83
CA ILE A 80 -2.91 5.29 -11.53
C ILE A 80 -3.62 6.51 -12.10
N SER A 81 -3.87 7.56 -11.30
CA SER A 81 -4.62 8.73 -11.75
C SER A 81 -3.98 9.44 -12.94
N GLU A 82 -2.65 9.49 -12.98
CA GLU A 82 -1.87 10.12 -14.05
C GLU A 82 -1.46 9.15 -15.16
N ARG A 83 -1.94 7.90 -15.12
CA ARG A 83 -1.63 6.85 -16.10
C ARG A 83 -0.12 6.69 -16.34
N ALA A 84 0.65 6.71 -15.25
CA ALA A 84 2.10 6.61 -15.31
C ALA A 84 2.51 5.31 -16.02
N ALA A 85 3.50 5.40 -16.92
CA ALA A 85 4.05 4.24 -17.63
C ALA A 85 4.91 3.33 -16.72
N ALA A 86 5.29 3.82 -15.54
CA ALA A 86 6.15 3.10 -14.62
C ALA A 86 5.43 1.94 -13.91
N THR A 87 6.17 0.87 -13.63
CA THR A 87 5.65 -0.30 -12.92
C THR A 87 5.72 -0.11 -11.40
N LEU A 88 4.69 -0.54 -10.68
CA LEU A 88 4.71 -0.61 -9.21
C LEU A 88 5.23 -1.98 -8.75
N GLY A 89 6.33 -1.99 -8.01
CA GLY A 89 6.83 -3.14 -7.26
C GLY A 89 6.49 -3.04 -5.78
N VAL A 90 6.41 -4.18 -5.09
CA VAL A 90 6.11 -4.24 -3.65
C VAL A 90 7.23 -4.98 -2.92
N LEU A 91 7.83 -4.33 -1.93
CA LEU A 91 8.74 -4.97 -0.98
C LEU A 91 8.07 -5.05 0.40
N PRO A 92 7.62 -6.23 0.85
CA PRO A 92 6.73 -6.39 2.01
C PRO A 92 7.49 -6.33 3.34
N ILE A 93 7.68 -5.12 3.89
CA ILE A 93 8.27 -4.92 5.23
C ILE A 93 7.24 -4.46 6.28
N GLY A 94 5.97 -4.34 5.89
CA GLY A 94 4.85 -4.03 6.79
C GLY A 94 4.30 -5.25 7.52
N THR A 95 3.21 -5.05 8.26
CA THR A 95 2.54 -6.13 9.02
C THR A 95 1.44 -6.81 8.20
N GLY A 96 0.65 -6.06 7.42
CA GLY A 96 -0.47 -6.57 6.63
C GLY A 96 -0.01 -7.18 5.30
N ASN A 97 0.60 -6.36 4.45
CA ASN A 97 1.20 -6.73 3.16
C ASN A 97 0.23 -7.54 2.28
N ALA A 98 -1.03 -7.11 2.23
CA ALA A 98 -2.11 -7.82 1.56
C ALA A 98 -1.82 -7.99 0.06
N LEU A 99 -1.44 -6.91 -0.63
CA LEU A 99 -1.11 -6.98 -2.05
C LEU A 99 0.08 -7.92 -2.32
N ALA A 100 1.11 -7.88 -1.48
CA ALA A 100 2.27 -8.76 -1.63
C ALA A 100 1.88 -10.24 -1.48
N ARG A 101 0.97 -10.55 -0.55
CA ARG A 101 0.44 -11.89 -0.34
C ARG A 101 -0.38 -12.37 -1.55
N ASP A 102 -1.21 -11.50 -2.11
CA ASP A 102 -2.04 -11.83 -3.28
C ASP A 102 -1.17 -12.04 -4.53
N LEU A 103 -0.07 -11.28 -4.65
CA LEU A 103 0.98 -11.48 -5.66
C LEU A 103 1.92 -12.65 -5.36
N ARG A 104 1.72 -13.37 -4.24
CA ARG A 104 2.53 -14.50 -3.78
C ARG A 104 4.01 -14.16 -3.62
N LEU A 105 4.32 -12.92 -3.25
CA LEU A 105 5.69 -12.51 -2.96
C LEU A 105 6.19 -13.16 -1.67
N PRO A 106 7.48 -13.51 -1.59
CA PRO A 106 8.08 -14.00 -0.35
C PRO A 106 7.88 -13.02 0.81
N LYS A 107 7.61 -13.56 2.00
CA LYS A 107 7.51 -12.76 3.24
C LYS A 107 8.86 -12.22 3.70
N ASP A 108 9.94 -12.92 3.38
CA ASP A 108 11.30 -12.48 3.67
C ASP A 108 11.69 -11.34 2.71
N PRO A 109 12.09 -10.16 3.20
CA PRO A 109 12.37 -9.01 2.35
C PRO A 109 13.52 -9.23 1.35
N LEU A 110 14.52 -10.04 1.69
CA LEU A 110 15.65 -10.31 0.80
C LEU A 110 15.24 -11.24 -0.33
N ARG A 111 14.46 -12.28 -0.03
CA ARG A 111 13.85 -13.14 -1.05
C ARG A 111 12.86 -12.39 -1.92
N ALA A 112 12.10 -11.45 -1.34
CA ALA A 112 11.21 -10.59 -2.11
C ALA A 112 12.00 -9.69 -3.08
N ALA A 113 13.12 -9.11 -2.62
CA ALA A 113 14.02 -8.35 -3.49
C ALA A 113 14.60 -9.21 -4.64
N GLN A 114 14.97 -10.46 -4.36
CA GLN A 114 15.40 -11.41 -5.40
C GLN A 114 14.27 -11.68 -6.41
N ALA A 115 13.05 -11.96 -5.93
CA ALA A 115 11.91 -12.18 -6.79
C ALA A 115 11.56 -10.97 -7.69
N LEU A 116 11.80 -9.74 -7.21
CA LEU A 116 11.59 -8.52 -8.00
C LEU A 116 12.59 -8.37 -9.16
N LEU A 117 13.79 -8.97 -9.08
CA LEU A 117 14.76 -8.95 -10.18
C LEU A 117 14.26 -9.74 -11.39
N GLU A 118 13.62 -10.87 -11.12
CA GLU A 118 13.08 -11.81 -12.13
C GLU A 118 11.59 -11.53 -12.44
N GLY A 119 10.98 -10.60 -11.71
CA GLY A 119 9.55 -10.29 -11.80
C GLY A 119 9.14 -9.77 -13.18
N ILE A 120 8.08 -10.37 -13.73
CA ILE A 120 7.44 -9.93 -14.97
C ILE A 120 6.27 -9.01 -14.61
N PRO A 121 6.26 -7.75 -15.08
CA PRO A 121 5.14 -6.83 -14.87
C PRO A 121 3.82 -7.42 -15.39
N ARG A 122 2.73 -7.21 -14.63
CA ARG A 122 1.38 -7.65 -15.01
C ARG A 122 0.41 -6.49 -14.81
N ARG A 123 -0.58 -6.41 -15.69
CA ARG A 123 -1.71 -5.48 -15.50
C ARG A 123 -2.62 -6.03 -14.42
N ILE A 124 -2.98 -5.19 -13.46
CA ILE A 124 -3.89 -5.50 -12.36
C ILE A 124 -5.08 -4.56 -12.50
N ALA A 125 -6.29 -5.11 -12.44
CA ALA A 125 -7.51 -4.30 -12.39
C ALA A 125 -7.55 -3.54 -11.07
N VAL A 126 -7.91 -2.27 -11.13
CA VAL A 126 -8.01 -1.39 -9.95
C VAL A 126 -9.45 -0.96 -9.78
N GLY A 127 -9.90 -0.89 -8.53
CA GLY A 127 -11.17 -0.27 -8.20
C GLY A 127 -11.00 1.24 -8.05
N ARG A 128 -12.06 2.00 -8.38
CA ARG A 128 -12.17 3.44 -8.15
C ARG A 128 -13.42 3.70 -7.33
N MET A 129 -13.27 4.49 -6.28
CA MET A 129 -14.35 4.91 -5.39
C MET A 129 -14.51 6.41 -5.53
N GLU A 130 -15.70 6.85 -5.93
CA GLU A 130 -16.04 8.25 -6.12
C GLU A 130 -17.16 8.63 -5.16
N PRO A 131 -16.97 9.66 -4.31
CA PRO A 131 -18.07 10.18 -3.51
C PRO A 131 -19.10 10.86 -4.41
N LEU A 132 -20.39 10.62 -4.12
CA LEU A 132 -21.50 11.32 -4.77
C LEU A 132 -21.56 12.76 -4.22
N GLY A 133 -21.48 13.74 -5.12
CA GLY A 133 -21.47 15.17 -4.77
C GLY A 133 -20.07 15.77 -4.77
N ASN A 134 -19.94 16.92 -5.43
CA ASN A 134 -18.66 17.52 -5.79
C ASN A 134 -17.94 18.13 -4.57
N ALA A 135 -16.82 17.53 -4.15
CA ALA A 135 -15.76 18.19 -3.39
C ALA A 135 -14.48 17.35 -3.23
N ALA A 136 -14.55 16.01 -3.32
CA ALA A 136 -13.38 15.15 -3.08
C ALA A 136 -12.98 14.36 -4.34
N GLU A 137 -11.69 14.31 -4.62
CA GLU A 137 -11.14 13.44 -5.67
C GLU A 137 -11.43 11.96 -5.36
N GLY A 138 -11.81 11.21 -6.39
CA GLY A 138 -11.98 9.77 -6.30
C GLY A 138 -10.69 9.07 -5.85
N ARG A 139 -10.83 7.96 -5.13
CA ARG A 139 -9.70 7.16 -4.64
C ARG A 139 -9.64 5.80 -5.32
N TYR A 140 -8.44 5.28 -5.51
CA TYR A 140 -8.24 3.96 -6.09
C TYR A 140 -8.00 2.92 -4.99
N PHE A 141 -8.35 1.67 -5.25
CA PHE A 141 -8.02 0.55 -4.39
C PHE A 141 -7.64 -0.67 -5.22
N ILE A 142 -6.76 -1.53 -4.70
CA ILE A 142 -6.34 -2.76 -5.38
C ILE A 142 -6.90 -4.00 -4.67
N VAL A 143 -6.85 -4.02 -3.34
CA VAL A 143 -7.19 -5.22 -2.56
C VAL A 143 -8.66 -5.26 -2.19
N THR A 144 -9.16 -4.21 -1.53
CA THR A 144 -10.53 -4.20 -1.00
C THR A 144 -11.01 -2.78 -0.77
N ALA A 145 -12.32 -2.58 -0.94
CA ALA A 145 -13.09 -1.47 -0.40
C ALA A 145 -14.24 -2.07 0.41
N GLY A 146 -14.70 -1.37 1.45
CA GLY A 146 -15.75 -1.86 2.34
C GLY A 146 -16.63 -0.72 2.83
N ILE A 147 -17.90 -1.04 3.09
CA ILE A 147 -18.91 -0.13 3.64
C ILE A 147 -19.73 -0.89 4.69
N GLY A 148 -20.15 -0.20 5.74
CA GLY A 148 -20.97 -0.78 6.81
C GLY A 148 -20.15 -1.16 8.04
N ALA A 149 -20.58 -2.21 8.75
CA ALA A 149 -20.07 -2.55 10.07
C ALA A 149 -18.58 -2.92 10.09
N ASP A 150 -18.12 -3.69 9.12
CA ASP A 150 -16.72 -4.09 8.99
C ASP A 150 -15.81 -2.89 8.71
N ALA A 151 -16.20 -2.00 7.80
CA ALA A 151 -15.46 -0.78 7.47
C ALA A 151 -15.44 0.20 8.65
N HIS A 152 -16.58 0.36 9.33
CA HIS A 152 -16.68 1.21 10.51
C HIS A 152 -15.81 0.68 11.66
N MET A 153 -15.82 -0.64 11.87
CA MET A 153 -14.91 -1.29 12.82
C MET A 153 -13.45 -1.10 12.41
N LEU A 154 -13.07 -1.35 11.16
CA LEU A 154 -11.69 -1.20 10.70
C LEU A 154 -11.18 0.23 10.83
N TYR A 155 -12.04 1.23 10.57
CA TYR A 155 -11.70 2.64 10.69
C TYR A 155 -11.47 3.07 12.14
N HIS A 156 -12.31 2.63 13.07
CA HIS A 156 -12.24 3.03 14.48
C HIS A 156 -11.31 2.14 15.32
N LEU A 157 -11.13 0.88 14.93
CA LEU A 157 -10.24 -0.07 15.58
C LEU A 157 -8.86 0.00 14.94
N ASN A 158 -8.09 0.99 15.39
CA ASN A 158 -6.70 1.10 14.99
C ASN A 158 -5.94 -0.20 15.35
N PHE A 159 -5.18 -0.77 14.41
CA PHE A 159 -4.30 -1.93 14.67
C PHE A 159 -3.31 -1.65 15.82
N GLU A 160 -3.02 -0.38 16.11
CA GLU A 160 -2.24 0.01 17.28
C GLU A 160 -2.94 -0.26 18.60
N LEU A 161 -4.28 -0.19 18.66
CA LEU A 161 -5.07 -0.56 19.84
C LEU A 161 -4.93 -2.07 20.14
N LYS A 162 -4.97 -2.90 19.09
CA LYS A 162 -4.68 -4.34 19.17
C LYS A 162 -3.26 -4.61 19.68
N ARG A 163 -2.28 -3.81 19.22
CA ARG A 163 -0.87 -3.97 19.58
C ARG A 163 -0.54 -3.49 21.01
N ARG A 164 -1.19 -2.43 21.50
CA ARG A 164 -0.90 -1.81 22.81
C ARG A 164 -1.75 -2.38 23.95
N ASN A 165 -3.01 -2.71 23.70
CA ASN A 165 -3.98 -3.08 24.74
C ASN A 165 -4.41 -4.56 24.66
N GLY A 166 -3.81 -5.33 23.74
CA GLY A 166 -4.06 -6.75 23.57
C GLY A 166 -5.38 -7.10 22.88
N MET A 167 -5.53 -8.38 22.54
CA MET A 167 -6.65 -8.88 21.73
C MET A 167 -8.03 -8.69 22.41
N ARG A 168 -8.08 -8.73 23.75
CA ARG A 168 -9.32 -8.55 24.52
C ARG A 168 -9.91 -7.15 24.35
N ALA A 169 -9.07 -6.11 24.43
CA ALA A 169 -9.50 -4.72 24.26
C ALA A 169 -9.99 -4.45 22.82
N TYR A 170 -9.39 -5.13 21.84
CA TYR A 170 -9.82 -5.06 20.45
C TYR A 170 -11.22 -5.66 20.27
N TYR A 171 -11.48 -6.86 20.83
CA TYR A 171 -12.80 -7.49 20.74
C TYR A 171 -13.88 -6.73 21.51
N THR A 172 -13.58 -6.18 22.69
CA THR A 172 -14.57 -5.38 23.44
C THR A 172 -14.92 -4.09 22.72
N ALA A 173 -13.95 -3.41 22.10
CA ALA A 173 -14.21 -2.23 21.28
C ALA A 173 -15.01 -2.56 20.01
N ALA A 174 -14.71 -3.69 19.35
CA ALA A 174 -15.48 -4.18 18.20
C ALA A 174 -16.94 -4.46 18.56
N MET A 175 -17.17 -5.19 19.66
CA MET A 175 -18.52 -5.47 20.17
C MET A 175 -19.25 -4.18 20.52
N ARG A 176 -18.58 -3.23 21.19
CA ARG A 176 -19.18 -1.94 21.52
C ARG A 176 -19.65 -1.19 20.27
N ILE A 177 -18.83 -1.14 19.22
CA ILE A 177 -19.18 -0.52 17.95
C ILE A 177 -20.39 -1.22 17.32
N LEU A 178 -20.39 -2.55 17.30
CA LEU A 178 -21.45 -3.35 16.70
C LEU A 178 -22.82 -3.11 17.37
N PHE A 179 -22.85 -2.92 18.69
CA PHE A 179 -24.09 -2.72 19.44
C PHE A 179 -24.51 -1.25 19.62
N GLN A 180 -23.57 -0.29 19.52
CA GLN A 180 -23.86 1.14 19.74
C GLN A 180 -24.09 1.91 18.44
N HIS A 181 -23.64 1.39 17.31
CA HIS A 181 -23.84 2.05 16.02
C HIS A 181 -25.07 1.45 15.32
N GLY A 182 -26.07 2.29 15.05
CA GLY A 182 -27.13 1.92 14.12
C GLY A 182 -26.50 1.86 12.73
N PHE A 183 -26.49 0.68 12.11
CA PHE A 183 -26.08 0.53 10.71
C PHE A 183 -27.33 0.70 9.85
N PRO A 184 -27.60 1.91 9.30
CA PRO A 184 -28.77 2.09 8.45
C PRO A 184 -28.65 1.19 7.23
N PRO A 185 -29.76 0.61 6.74
CA PRO A 185 -29.76 -0.08 5.48
C PRO A 185 -29.35 0.90 4.37
N PHE A 186 -28.61 0.39 3.39
CA PHE A 186 -28.22 1.14 2.20
C PHE A 186 -28.59 0.33 0.97
N GLU A 187 -28.89 1.04 -0.11
CA GLU A 187 -29.21 0.42 -1.39
C GLU A 187 -27.93 0.16 -2.17
N ILE A 188 -27.88 -0.99 -2.84
CA ILE A 188 -26.79 -1.36 -3.73
C ILE A 188 -27.39 -1.53 -5.12
N GLU A 189 -26.97 -0.67 -6.03
CA GLU A 189 -27.29 -0.80 -7.44
C GLU A 189 -26.08 -1.35 -8.19
N PHE A 190 -26.28 -2.42 -8.96
CA PHE A 190 -25.25 -2.99 -9.82
C PHE A 190 -25.42 -2.42 -11.23
N GLY A 191 -24.57 -1.44 -11.58
CA GLY A 191 -24.50 -0.91 -12.93
C GLY A 191 -23.74 -1.86 -13.89
N PRO A 192 -23.93 -1.72 -15.21
CA PRO A 192 -23.09 -2.39 -16.19
C PRO A 192 -21.62 -1.97 -16.00
N ALA A 193 -20.68 -2.89 -16.23
CA ALA A 193 -19.26 -2.59 -16.14
C ALA A 193 -18.91 -1.42 -17.07
N SER A 194 -18.54 -0.28 -16.50
CA SER A 194 -18.11 0.90 -17.26
C SER A 194 -16.84 0.55 -18.03
N ALA A 195 -16.91 0.48 -19.35
CA ALA A 195 -15.74 0.37 -20.21
C ALA A 195 -14.98 1.70 -20.17
N GLN A 196 -13.91 1.78 -19.39
CA GLN A 196 -12.94 2.87 -19.41
C GLN A 196 -11.55 2.36 -19.76
#